data_AF-A0A5P9CIW3-F1
#
_entry.id   AF-A0A5P9CIW3-F1
#
_cell.length_a   1.000
_cell.length_b   1.000
_cell.length_c   1.000
_cell.angle_alpha   90.00
_cell.angle_beta   90.00
_cell.angle_gamma   90.00
#
_symmetry.space_group_name_H-M   'P 1'
#
loop_
_entity.id
_entity.type
_entity.pdbx_description
1 polymer ?
#
loop_
_entity_poly.entity_id
_entity_poly.type
_entity_poly.pdbx_seq_one_letter_code
_entity_poly.pdbx_strand_id
1 'polypeptide(L)' 'MARITNLETCLKNDPKIKDALIIQLDKTKAELINESHKNIQTLNGAIEAAKDVIGILATRYK' A
#
# COMPACT_ATOMS: atom_id res chain seq x y z
N MET A 1 18.65 9.05 12.87
CA MET A 1 17.70 8.00 13.32
C MET A 1 16.56 7.94 12.34
N ALA A 2 16.43 6.88 11.55
CA ALA A 2 15.19 6.65 10.81
C ALA A 2 14.11 6.36 11.85
N ARG A 3 13.13 7.25 12.02
CA ARG A 3 11.95 6.96 12.84
C ARG A 3 11.19 5.85 12.13
N ILE A 4 11.07 4.70 12.79
CA ILE A 4 10.23 3.63 12.29
C ILE A 4 8.79 4.16 12.29
N THR A 5 8.15 4.11 11.14
CA THR A 5 6.76 4.56 10.99
C THR A 5 5.82 3.51 11.58
N ASN A 6 4.59 3.90 11.93
CA ASN A 6 3.59 2.93 12.42
C ASN A 6 3.34 1.80 11.40
N LEU A 7 3.44 2.09 10.10
CA LEU A 7 3.33 1.11 9.02
C LEU A 7 4.45 0.05 9.12
N GLU A 8 5.69 0.51 9.31
CA GLU A 8 6.85 -0.36 9.48
C GLU A 8 6.77 -1.21 10.74
N THR A 9 6.30 -0.64 11.86
CA THR A 9 6.05 -1.37 13.11
C THR A 9 4.98 -2.45 12.92
N CYS A 10 3.87 -2.14 12.24
CA CYS A 10 2.82 -3.11 11.95
C CYS A 10 3.33 -4.25 11.06
N LEU A 11 4.06 -3.93 9.98
CA LEU A 11 4.62 -4.95 9.07
C LEU A 11 5.67 -5.83 9.74
N LYS A 12 6.44 -5.27 10.69
CA LYS A 12 7.42 -6.02 11.49
C LYS A 12 6.74 -6.96 12.49
N ASN A 13 5.66 -6.53 13.12
CA ASN A 13 4.96 -7.33 14.14
C ASN A 13 4.07 -8.40 13.52
N ASP A 14 3.45 -8.11 12.37
CA ASP A 14 2.61 -9.05 11.64
C ASP A 14 2.85 -8.95 10.12
N PRO A 15 3.78 -9.74 9.57
CA PRO A 15 4.08 -9.74 8.13
C PRO A 15 2.87 -10.11 7.26
N LYS A 16 1.85 -10.78 7.81
CA LYS A 16 0.63 -11.18 7.06
C LYS A 16 -0.30 -9.99 6.81
N ILE A 17 -0.16 -8.90 7.56
CA ILE A 17 -0.94 -7.68 7.34
C ILE A 17 -0.62 -7.04 5.97
N LYS A 18 0.56 -7.33 5.40
CA LYS A 18 0.96 -6.91 4.05
C LYS A 18 -0.10 -7.28 3.02
N ASP A 19 -0.55 -8.54 3.03
CA ASP A 19 -1.52 -9.02 2.04
C ASP A 19 -2.89 -8.36 2.25
N ALA A 20 -3.30 -8.11 3.49
CA ALA A 20 -4.52 -7.36 3.80
C ALA A 20 -4.47 -5.91 3.31
N LEU A 21 -3.33 -5.22 3.49
CA LEU A 21 -3.13 -3.84 3.00
C LEU A 21 -3.13 -3.77 1.47
N ILE A 22 -2.51 -4.75 0.80
CA ILE A 22 -2.53 -4.84 -0.66
C ILE A 22 -3.96 -5.07 -1.17
N ILE A 23 -4.73 -5.97 -0.55
CA ILE A 23 -6.13 -6.23 -0.93
C ILE A 23 -6.98 -4.96 -0.78
N GLN A 24 -6.78 -4.16 0.28
CA GLN A 24 -7.48 -2.90 0.44
C GLN A 24 -7.13 -1.90 -0.67
N LEU A 25 -5.85 -1.78 -1.02
CA LEU A 25 -5.39 -0.93 -2.11
C LEU A 25 -5.96 -1.36 -3.47
N ASP A 26 -6.06 -2.67 -3.74
CA ASP A 26 -6.67 -3.20 -4.95
C ASP A 26 -8.18 -2.92 -5.00
N LYS A 27 -8.89 -3.02 -3.87
CA LYS A 27 -10.31 -2.62 -3.78
C LYS A 27 -10.50 -1.14 -4.06
N THR A 28 -9.70 -0.28 -3.44
CA THR A 28 -9.76 1.18 -3.68
C THR A 28 -9.46 1.51 -5.14
N LYS A 29 -8.52 0.81 -5.78
CA LYS A 29 -8.25 0.96 -7.22
C LYS A 29 -9.45 0.55 -8.07
N ALA A 30 -10.12 -0.56 -7.74
CA ALA A 30 -11.31 -1.01 -8.45
C ALA A 30 -12.50 -0.03 -8.29
N GLU A 31 -12.64 0.58 -7.12
CA GLU A 31 -13.64 1.63 -6.87
C GLU A 31 -13.33 2.89 -7.68
N LEU A 32 -12.06 3.31 -7.73
CA LEU A 32 -11.61 4.48 -8.49
C LEU A 32 -11.78 4.35 -10.01
N ILE A 33 -11.72 3.13 -10.56
CA ILE A 33 -11.96 2.89 -12.00
C ILE A 33 -13.40 3.25 -12.40
N ASN A 34 -14.36 3.15 -11.48
CA ASN A 34 -15.76 3.48 -11.75
C ASN A 34 -16.07 4.98 -11.58
N GLU A 35 -15.13 5.77 -11.05
CA GLU A 35 -15.28 7.21 -10.98
C GLU A 35 -14.79 7.89 -12.27
N SER A 36 -15.37 9.04 -12.63
CA SER A 36 -14.93 9.84 -13.79
C SER A 36 -14.16 11.06 -13.31
N HIS A 37 -13.03 10.82 -12.64
CA HIS A 37 -12.18 11.88 -12.09
C HIS A 37 -10.97 12.12 -12.99
N LYS A 38 -10.69 13.40 -13.30
CA LYS A 38 -9.53 13.84 -14.10
C LYS A 38 -8.16 13.38 -13.54
N ASN A 39 -8.12 12.92 -12.29
CA ASN A 39 -6.90 12.53 -11.58
C ASN A 39 -6.76 11.01 -11.33
N ILE A 40 -7.58 10.17 -11.96
CA ILE A 40 -7.54 8.71 -11.76
C ILE A 40 -6.18 8.10 -12.08
N GLN A 41 -5.50 8.58 -13.13
CA GLN A 41 -4.14 8.10 -13.44
C GLN A 41 -3.15 8.40 -12.32
N THR A 42 -3.21 9.60 -11.73
CA THR A 42 -2.35 9.99 -10.60
C THR A 42 -2.65 9.16 -9.36
N LEU A 43 -3.93 8.92 -9.06
CA LEU A 43 -4.35 8.13 -7.91
C LEU A 43 -3.96 6.65 -8.09
N ASN A 44 -4.15 6.09 -9.28
CA ASN A 44 -3.71 4.73 -9.59
C ASN A 44 -2.19 4.60 -9.48
N GLY A 45 -1.43 5.59 -9.95
CA GLY A 45 0.03 5.61 -9.80
C GLY A 45 0.46 5.66 -8.33
N ALA A 46 -0.23 6.45 -7.50
CA ALA A 46 0.03 6.52 -6.07
C ALA A 46 -0.29 5.20 -5.34
N ILE A 47 -1.36 4.51 -5.75
CA ILE A 47 -1.74 3.19 -5.21
C ILE A 47 -0.69 2.13 -5.55
N GLU A 48 -0.21 2.08 -6.80
CA GLU A 48 0.85 1.14 -7.18
C GLU A 48 2.15 1.42 -6.42
N ALA A 49 2.54 2.69 -6.29
CA ALA A 49 3.71 3.07 -5.50
C ALA A 49 3.58 2.66 -4.02
N ALA A 50 2.38 2.78 -3.43
CA ALA A 50 2.12 2.34 -2.07
C ALA A 50 2.26 0.81 -1.91
N LYS A 51 1.78 0.03 -2.90
CA LYS A 51 1.95 -1.43 -2.92
C LYS A 51 3.42 -1.82 -2.96
N ASP A 52 4.23 -1.15 -3.78
CA ASP A 52 5.67 -1.40 -3.87
C ASP A 52 6.39 -1.09 -2.55
N VAL A 53 6.09 0.05 -1.91
CA VAL A 53 6.66 0.39 -0.59
C VAL A 53 6.30 -0.67 0.45
N ILE A 54 5.03 -1.10 0.50
CA ILE A 54 4.59 -2.16 1.42
C ILE A 54 5.33 -3.47 1.13
N GLY A 55 5.52 -3.83 -0.14
CA GLY A 55 6.26 -5.03 -0.55
C GLY A 55 7.73 -4.99 -0.14
N ILE A 56 8.42 -3.86 -0.33
CA ILE A 56 9.80 -3.64 0.09
C ILE A 56 9.92 -3.72 1.61
N LEU A 57 9.04 -3.03 2.33
CA LEU A 57 9.04 -3.02 3.79
C LEU A 57 8.79 -4.43 4.36
N ALA A 58 7.79 -5.15 3.86
CA ALA A 58 7.51 -6.51 4.30
C ALA A 58 8.66 -7.49 4.02
N THR A 59 9.39 -7.30 2.91
CA THR A 59 10.58 -8.11 2.59
C THR A 59 11.74 -7.80 3.54
N ARG A 60 11.87 -6.53 3.97
CA ARG A 60 12.89 -6.10 4.93
C ARG A 60 12.67 -6.63 6.34
N TYR A 61 11.42 -6.94 6.70
CA TYR A 61 11.04 -7.45 8.02
C TYR A 61 10.78 -8.97 8.05
N LYS A 62 11.08 -9.69 6.98
CA LYS A 62 11.06 -11.17 6.93
C LYS A 62 12.23 -11.80 7.66
#